data_AF-A0A537CEB1-F1
#
_entry.id   AF-A0A537CEB1-F1
#
_cell.length_a   1.000
_cell.length_b   1.000
_cell.length_c   1.000
_cell.angle_alpha   90.00
_cell.angle_beta   90.00
_cell.angle_gamma   90.00
#
_symmetry.space_group_name_H-M   'P 1'
#
loop_
_entity.id
_entity.type
_entity.pdbx_description
1 polymer ?
#
loop_
_entity_poly.entity_id
_entity_poly.type
_entity_poly.pdbx_seq_one_letter_code
_entity_poly.pdbx_strand_id
1 'polypeptide(L)'
;MIPSHQPKSTVMLLASLETGIGGDAFKAEMETYGKMEPEMVVEDLKKRVKLGKVTEASQKPNRFSLDDKKTDFVVVSPKAPAPVEELLGKTRIKFFRSIDDALRTLDQKLYEKDVAVIPYGSSTVPVAA
;
A
#
# COMPACT_ATOMS: atom_id res chain seq x y z
N MET A 1 19.13 24.61 11.68
CA MET A 1 19.02 23.19 11.31
C MET A 1 18.20 23.11 10.05
N ILE A 2 18.79 22.73 8.93
CA ILE A 2 18.03 22.42 7.71
C ILE A 2 17.32 21.09 8.00
N PRO A 3 15.98 20.98 7.82
CA PRO A 3 15.31 19.70 8.00
C PRO A 3 15.95 18.71 7.04
N SER A 4 16.60 17.69 7.58
CA SER A 4 17.04 16.54 6.81
C SER A 4 15.76 15.87 6.29
N HIS A 5 15.35 16.21 5.07
CA HIS A 5 14.31 15.49 4.34
C HIS A 5 14.87 14.10 4.02
N GLN A 6 14.75 13.18 4.98
CA GLN A 6 14.89 11.76 4.69
C GLN A 6 13.59 11.30 4.02
N PRO A 7 13.66 10.66 2.85
CA PRO A 7 12.48 10.11 2.22
C PRO A 7 11.85 9.04 3.13
N LYS A 8 10.51 8.93 3.10
CA LYS A 8 9.80 7.84 3.79
C LYS A 8 10.25 6.50 3.21
N SER A 9 10.33 5.47 4.05
CA SER A 9 10.57 4.11 3.58
C SER A 9 9.57 3.71 2.48
N THR A 10 9.94 2.80 1.58
CA THR A 10 9.05 2.34 0.51
C THR A 10 8.95 0.84 0.52
N VAL A 11 7.72 0.32 0.57
CA VAL A 11 7.43 -1.10 0.40
C VAL A 11 6.91 -1.31 -1.02
N MET A 12 7.66 -2.10 -1.79
CA MET A 12 7.31 -2.44 -3.17
C MET A 12 6.84 -3.91 -3.25
N LEU A 13 5.57 -4.10 -3.60
CA LEU A 13 5.00 -5.40 -3.90
C LEU A 13 5.21 -5.75 -5.37
N LEU A 14 5.98 -6.80 -5.63
CA LEU A 14 6.13 -7.41 -6.95
C LEU A 14 5.14 -8.57 -7.06
N ALA A 15 4.06 -8.41 -7.83
CA ALA A 15 3.02 -9.43 -7.96
C ALA A 15 2.36 -9.39 -9.35
N SER A 16 1.96 -10.54 -9.89
CA SER A 16 1.35 -10.61 -11.23
C SER A 16 -0.06 -10.03 -11.29
N LEU A 17 -0.84 -10.19 -10.20
CA LEU A 17 -2.23 -9.74 -10.05
C LEU A 17 -3.14 -10.09 -11.24
N GLU A 18 -2.80 -11.16 -11.99
CA GLU A 18 -3.45 -11.54 -13.24
C GLU A 18 -4.95 -11.84 -13.04
N THR A 19 -5.30 -12.37 -11.87
CA THR A 19 -6.69 -12.72 -11.50
C THR A 19 -7.48 -11.55 -10.92
N GLY A 20 -6.92 -10.35 -10.89
CA GLY A 20 -7.59 -9.14 -10.44
C GLY A 20 -7.40 -8.82 -8.95
N ILE A 21 -8.33 -8.04 -8.41
CA ILE A 21 -8.25 -7.35 -7.11
C ILE A 21 -8.46 -8.32 -5.91
N GLY A 22 -9.01 -9.51 -6.17
CA GLY A 22 -9.25 -10.55 -5.17
C GLY A 22 -10.70 -10.62 -4.67
N GLY A 23 -11.40 -9.50 -4.48
CA GLY A 23 -12.82 -9.54 -4.10
C GLY A 23 -13.50 -8.18 -3.94
N ASP A 24 -14.83 -8.19 -4.04
CA ASP A 24 -15.66 -6.97 -4.06
C ASP A 24 -15.67 -6.21 -2.73
N ALA A 25 -15.62 -6.92 -1.60
CA ALA A 25 -15.54 -6.29 -0.28
C ALA A 25 -14.26 -5.46 -0.11
N PHE A 26 -13.13 -5.98 -0.59
CA PHE A 26 -11.87 -5.23 -0.58
C PHE A 26 -11.92 -4.04 -1.54
N LYS A 27 -12.48 -4.22 -2.75
CA LYS A 27 -12.69 -3.13 -3.71
C LYS A 27 -13.51 -1.99 -3.07
N ALA A 28 -14.65 -2.30 -2.46
CA ALA A 28 -15.52 -1.30 -1.84
C ALA A 28 -14.82 -0.52 -0.72
N GLU A 29 -14.07 -1.20 0.15
CA GLU A 29 -13.31 -0.55 1.23
C GLU A 29 -12.20 0.35 0.67
N MET A 30 -11.48 -0.09 -0.36
CA MET A 30 -10.43 0.72 -1.00
C MET A 30 -10.99 1.90 -1.80
N GLU A 31 -12.15 1.77 -2.45
CA GLU A 31 -12.82 2.90 -3.11
C GLU A 31 -13.33 3.93 -2.09
N THR A 32 -13.76 3.47 -0.91
CA THR A 32 -14.23 4.35 0.17
C THR A 32 -13.08 5.12 0.82
N TYR A 33 -11.99 4.43 1.17
CA TYR A 33 -10.93 5.01 2.00
C TYR A 33 -9.66 5.39 1.22
N GLY A 34 -9.51 4.97 -0.03
CA GLY A 34 -8.25 5.02 -0.77
C GLY A 34 -7.60 6.40 -0.85
N LYS A 35 -8.39 7.48 -0.92
CA LYS A 35 -7.94 8.88 -0.92
C LYS A 35 -8.40 9.68 0.30
N MET A 36 -9.07 9.04 1.25
CA MET A 36 -9.52 9.70 2.47
C MET A 36 -8.33 9.89 3.41
N GLU A 37 -8.20 11.08 4.02
CA GLU A 37 -7.10 11.38 4.96
C GLU A 37 -6.98 10.30 6.06
N PRO A 38 -5.75 9.85 6.38
CA PRO A 38 -5.54 8.72 7.29
C PRO A 38 -6.28 8.88 8.62
N GLU A 39 -6.27 10.09 9.19
CA GLU A 39 -6.96 10.42 10.43
C GLU A 39 -8.49 10.21 10.30
N MET A 40 -9.08 10.62 9.18
CA MET A 40 -10.51 10.44 8.93
C MET A 40 -10.89 8.96 8.76
N VAL A 41 -10.04 8.16 8.09
CA VAL A 41 -10.24 6.70 7.97
C VAL A 41 -10.27 6.05 9.35
N VAL A 42 -9.29 6.38 10.20
CA VAL A 42 -9.21 5.83 11.56
C VAL A 42 -10.42 6.23 12.41
N GLU A 43 -10.88 7.48 12.30
CA GLU A 43 -12.07 7.94 13.01
C GLU A 43 -13.36 7.26 12.54
N ASP A 44 -13.55 7.10 11.23
CA ASP A 44 -14.71 6.41 10.67
C ASP A 44 -14.72 4.93 11.07
N LEU A 45 -13.58 4.25 10.97
CA LEU A 45 -13.47 2.86 11.38
C LEU A 45 -13.74 2.69 12.88
N LYS A 46 -13.29 3.60 13.74
CA LYS A 46 -13.64 3.61 15.18
C LYS A 46 -15.15 3.74 15.39
N LYS A 47 -15.87 4.54 14.59
CA LYS A 47 -17.33 4.63 14.64
C LYS A 47 -17.98 3.32 14.19
N ARG A 48 -17.51 2.72 13.09
CA ARG A 48 -18.01 1.43 12.59
C ARG A 48 -17.80 0.29 13.58
N VAL A 49 -16.68 0.27 14.33
CA VAL A 49 -16.44 -0.70 15.42
C VAL A 49 -17.55 -0.61 16.47
N LYS A 50 -17.87 0.60 16.94
CA LYS A 50 -18.92 0.83 17.95
C LYS A 50 -20.30 0.38 17.47
N LEU A 51 -20.52 0.35 16.16
CA LEU A 51 -21.77 -0.10 15.52
C LEU A 51 -21.75 -1.59 15.13
N GLY A 52 -20.66 -2.32 15.36
CA GLY A 52 -20.52 -3.72 14.93
C GLY A 52 -20.46 -3.92 13.42
N LYS A 53 -20.03 -2.91 12.65
CA LYS A 53 -20.05 -2.90 11.16
C LYS A 53 -18.67 -3.06 10.50
N VAL A 54 -17.68 -3.57 11.25
CA VAL A 54 -16.32 -3.81 10.73
C VAL A 54 -16.23 -5.23 10.19
N THR A 55 -15.58 -5.38 9.04
CA THR A 55 -15.30 -6.67 8.41
C THR A 55 -13.80 -6.92 8.35
N GLU A 56 -13.37 -8.11 7.93
CA GLU A 56 -11.95 -8.38 7.66
C GLU A 56 -11.36 -7.43 6.61
N ALA A 57 -12.16 -7.05 5.60
CA ALA A 57 -11.73 -6.12 4.56
C ALA A 57 -11.41 -4.71 5.11
N SER A 58 -12.03 -4.32 6.23
CA SER A 58 -11.81 -3.04 6.90
C SER A 58 -10.47 -2.97 7.66
N GLN A 59 -9.79 -4.10 7.89
CA GLN A 59 -8.49 -4.11 8.58
C GLN A 59 -7.38 -3.47 7.74
N LYS A 60 -7.41 -3.65 6.42
CA LYS A 60 -6.37 -3.15 5.50
C LYS A 60 -6.36 -1.62 5.40
N PRO A 61 -7.50 -0.94 5.16
CA PRO A 61 -7.54 0.53 5.20
C PRO A 61 -7.03 1.09 6.52
N ASN A 62 -7.42 0.51 7.67
CA ASN A 62 -6.91 0.93 8.97
C ASN A 62 -5.39 0.86 9.02
N ARG A 63 -4.81 -0.26 8.58
CA ARG A 63 -3.36 -0.45 8.61
C ARG A 63 -2.64 0.53 7.69
N PHE A 64 -3.13 0.73 6.47
CA PHE A 64 -2.56 1.71 5.55
C PHE A 64 -2.58 3.12 6.13
N SER A 65 -3.67 3.51 6.80
CA SER A 65 -3.76 4.82 7.46
C SER A 65 -2.77 4.98 8.62
N LEU A 66 -2.53 3.93 9.42
CA LEU A 66 -1.55 3.97 10.50
C LEU A 66 -0.10 4.04 9.98
N ASP A 67 0.17 3.46 8.82
CA ASP A 67 1.50 3.37 8.22
C ASP A 67 1.82 4.55 7.28
N ASP A 68 0.83 5.37 6.90
CA ASP A 68 0.97 6.47 5.92
C ASP A 68 2.15 7.42 6.21
N LYS A 69 2.38 7.76 7.49
CA LYS A 69 3.48 8.65 7.87
C LYS A 69 4.86 7.99 7.79
N LYS A 70 4.94 6.66 7.75
CA LYS A 70 6.17 5.87 7.86
C LYS A 70 6.63 5.29 6.53
N THR A 71 5.69 4.89 5.68
CA THR A 71 6.01 4.18 4.43
C THR A 71 5.10 4.60 3.29
N ASP A 72 5.69 4.68 2.11
CA ASP A 72 4.97 4.66 0.85
C ASP A 72 4.76 3.20 0.41
N PHE A 73 3.65 2.96 -0.29
CA PHE A 73 3.32 1.65 -0.86
C PHE A 73 3.35 1.72 -2.38
N VAL A 74 4.06 0.79 -2.98
CA VAL A 74 4.20 0.65 -4.44
C VAL A 74 3.80 -0.76 -4.85
N VAL A 75 3.07 -0.89 -5.94
CA VAL A 75 2.77 -2.16 -6.61
C VAL A 75 3.39 -2.13 -7.99
N VAL A 76 4.18 -3.15 -8.31
CA VAL A 76 4.66 -3.39 -9.67
C VAL A 76 4.02 -4.65 -10.21
N SER A 77 3.28 -4.51 -11.30
CA SER A 77 2.53 -5.62 -11.88
C SER A 77 2.42 -5.50 -13.41
N PRO A 78 3.29 -6.19 -14.17
CA PRO A 78 3.26 -6.10 -15.63
C PRO A 78 1.97 -6.64 -16.23
N LYS A 79 1.35 -7.64 -15.58
CA LYS A 79 0.22 -8.40 -16.13
C LYS A 79 -1.13 -8.14 -15.45
N ALA A 80 -1.19 -7.20 -14.51
CA ALA A 80 -2.45 -6.82 -13.89
C ALA A 80 -3.48 -6.35 -14.95
N PRO A 81 -4.75 -6.77 -14.89
CA PRO A 81 -5.78 -6.23 -15.76
C PRO A 81 -6.07 -4.76 -15.41
N ALA A 82 -6.57 -3.98 -16.38
CA ALA A 82 -6.83 -2.54 -16.21
C ALA A 82 -7.64 -2.18 -14.94
N PRO A 83 -8.67 -2.94 -14.52
CA PRO A 83 -9.40 -2.63 -13.29
C PRO A 83 -8.55 -2.61 -12.02
N VAL A 84 -7.45 -3.37 -11.95
CA VAL A 84 -6.52 -3.32 -10.82
C VAL A 84 -5.79 -1.98 -10.79
N GLU A 85 -5.26 -1.55 -11.92
CA GLU A 85 -4.56 -0.27 -12.07
C GLU A 85 -5.51 0.90 -11.80
N GLU A 86 -6.73 0.86 -12.34
CA GLU A 86 -7.77 1.86 -12.10
C GLU A 86 -8.13 1.96 -10.62
N LEU A 87 -8.33 0.83 -9.93
CA LEU A 87 -8.62 0.84 -8.50
C LEU A 87 -7.46 1.43 -7.72
N LEU A 88 -6.23 0.98 -7.96
CA LEU A 88 -5.06 1.45 -7.22
C LEU A 88 -4.80 2.95 -7.47
N GLY A 89 -5.08 3.46 -8.68
CA GLY A 89 -5.03 4.90 -8.98
C GLY A 89 -6.06 5.76 -8.23
N LYS A 90 -7.11 5.14 -7.66
CA LYS A 90 -8.05 5.77 -6.72
C LYS A 90 -7.55 5.72 -5.27
N THR A 91 -6.36 5.17 -5.02
CA THR A 91 -5.76 5.06 -3.69
C THR A 91 -4.46 5.86 -3.59
N ARG A 92 -3.80 5.84 -2.42
CA ARG A 92 -2.43 6.34 -2.24
C ARG A 92 -1.34 5.37 -2.71
N ILE A 93 -1.70 4.14 -3.09
CA ILE A 93 -0.76 3.11 -3.55
C ILE A 93 -0.34 3.45 -4.98
N LYS A 94 0.97 3.60 -5.22
CA LYS A 94 1.50 3.87 -6.56
C LYS A 94 1.56 2.57 -7.34
N PHE A 95 1.13 2.58 -8.60
CA PHE A 95 1.13 1.42 -9.48
C PHE A 95 2.08 1.63 -10.66
N PHE A 96 2.87 0.61 -11.00
CA PHE A 96 3.75 0.59 -12.16
C PHE A 96 3.69 -0.74 -12.89
N ARG A 97 3.99 -0.72 -14.19
CA ARG A 97 4.10 -1.94 -15.02
C ARG A 97 5.48 -2.57 -14.95
N SER A 98 6.52 -1.80 -14.66
CA SER A 98 7.90 -2.26 -14.56
C SER A 98 8.58 -1.76 -13.29
N ILE A 99 9.62 -2.46 -12.86
CA ILE A 99 10.45 -2.05 -11.71
C ILE A 99 11.24 -0.80 -12.08
N ASP A 100 11.75 -0.72 -13.30
CA ASP A 100 12.51 0.44 -13.78
C ASP A 100 11.69 1.73 -13.71
N ASP A 101 10.43 1.70 -14.14
CA ASP A 101 9.54 2.86 -14.04
C ASP A 101 9.29 3.24 -12.59
N ALA A 102 9.09 2.26 -11.71
CA ALA A 102 8.92 2.52 -10.28
C ALA A 102 10.16 3.21 -9.70
N LEU A 103 11.35 2.64 -9.90
CA LEU A 103 12.61 3.17 -9.37
C LEU A 103 12.92 4.58 -9.87
N ARG A 104 12.59 4.91 -11.12
CA ARG A 104 12.77 6.28 -11.67
C ARG A 104 11.93 7.34 -10.96
N THR A 105 10.85 6.96 -10.29
CA THR A 105 9.97 7.89 -9.56
C THR A 105 10.27 7.99 -8.06
N LEU A 106 11.07 7.06 -7.52
CA LEU A 106 11.43 7.05 -6.10
C LEU A 106 12.66 7.92 -5.85
N ASP A 107 12.79 8.44 -4.62
CA ASP A 107 14.01 9.13 -4.18
C ASP A 107 15.17 8.12 -4.16
N GLN A 108 16.23 8.40 -4.91
CA GLN A 108 17.37 7.48 -5.08
C GLN A 108 18.04 7.13 -3.74
N LYS A 109 17.99 8.04 -2.76
CA LYS A 109 18.51 7.81 -1.40
C LYS A 109 17.88 6.61 -0.70
N LEU A 110 16.69 6.17 -1.13
CA LEU A 110 16.03 4.99 -0.58
C LEU A 110 16.73 3.68 -0.92
N TYR A 111 17.48 3.63 -2.02
CA TYR A 111 18.12 2.39 -2.50
C TYR A 111 19.63 2.54 -2.77
N GLU A 112 20.23 3.62 -2.28
CA GLU A 112 21.70 3.81 -2.28
C GLU A 112 22.42 2.97 -1.21
N LYS A 113 21.73 2.55 -0.15
CA LYS A 113 22.33 1.84 1.00
C LYS A 113 21.73 0.46 1.22
N ASP A 114 20.56 0.41 1.87
CA ASP A 114 19.98 -0.82 2.38
C ASP A 114 18.69 -1.15 1.62
N VAL A 115 18.72 -2.24 0.85
CA VAL A 115 17.55 -2.79 0.17
C VAL A 115 17.33 -4.21 0.64
N ALA A 116 16.17 -4.46 1.27
CA ALA A 116 15.75 -5.80 1.63
C ALA A 116 14.90 -6.40 0.51
N VAL A 117 15.38 -7.49 -0.08
CA VAL A 117 14.61 -8.27 -1.06
C VAL A 117 14.03 -9.48 -0.35
N ILE A 118 12.71 -9.54 -0.26
CA ILE A 118 11.99 -10.65 0.39
C ILE A 118 11.28 -11.47 -0.68
N PRO A 119 11.92 -12.53 -1.22
CA PRO A 119 11.24 -13.44 -2.12
C PRO A 119 10.11 -14.15 -1.36
N TYR A 120 9.01 -14.44 -2.04
CA TYR A 120 7.86 -15.17 -1.49
C TYR A 120 7.35 -14.60 -0.16
N GLY A 121 7.17 -13.28 -0.07
CA GLY A 121 6.83 -12.59 1.20
C GLY A 121 5.62 -13.15 1.96
N SER A 122 4.64 -13.76 1.29
CA SER A 122 3.50 -14.43 1.93
C SER A 122 3.87 -15.69 2.71
N SER A 123 5.02 -16.29 2.43
CA SER A 123 5.55 -17.50 3.07
C SER A 123 6.68 -17.21 4.06
N THR A 124 6.93 -15.92 4.35
CA THR A 124 8.05 -15.47 5.17
C THR A 124 7.54 -14.83 6.46
N VAL A 125 8.08 -15.24 7.60
CA VAL A 125 7.82 -14.60 8.89
C VAL A 125 9.08 -13.82 9.30
N PRO A 126 9.02 -12.48 9.35
CA PRO A 126 10.15 -11.70 9.83
C PRO A 126 10.33 -11.91 11.34
N VAL A 127 11.56 -12.26 11.75
CA VAL A 127 11.94 -12.37 13.16
C VAL A 127 12.69 -11.10 13.55
N ALA A 128 12.30 -10.46 14.65
CA ALA A 128 13.04 -9.33 15.19
C ALA A 128 14.42 -9.81 15.66
N ALA A 129 15.47 -9.12 15.22
CA ALA A 129 16.84 -9.35 15.69
C ALA A 129 17.04 -8.76 17.10
#